data_AF-A0A2K6C9E7-F1
#
_entry.id   AF-A0A2K6C9E7-F1
#
_cell.length_a   1.000
_cell.length_b   1.000
_cell.length_c   1.000
_cell.angle_alpha   90.00
_cell.angle_beta   90.00
_cell.angle_gamma   90.00
#
_symmetry.space_group_name_H-M   'P 1'
#
loop_
_entity.id
_entity.type
_entity.pdbx_description
1 polymer ?
#
loop_
_entity_poly.entity_id
_entity_poly.type
_entity_poly.pdbx_seq_one_letter_code
_entity_poly.pdbx_strand_id
1 'polypeptide(L)' 'IALSPPDFTKCCKNSAILMVVKCWKENSAMKECLTAHYNDPAFYEQYKMEYLKEKEEFRKTGISTKKRLQKLPTSV' A
#
# COMPACT_ATOMS: atom_id res chain seq x y z
N ILE A 1 -18.43 7.45 8.62
CA ILE A 1 -19.04 6.64 7.54
C ILE A 1 -18.03 6.59 6.41
N ALA A 2 -17.13 5.60 6.41
CA ALA A 2 -16.14 5.43 5.34
C ALA A 2 -16.58 4.22 4.52
N LEU A 3 -17.00 4.47 3.27
CA LEU A 3 -17.40 3.41 2.35
C LEU A 3 -16.18 2.59 1.96
N SER A 4 -16.41 1.29 1.87
CA SER A 4 -15.42 0.26 2.14
C SER A 4 -15.00 -0.43 0.84
N PRO A 5 -13.80 -1.04 0.78
CA PRO A 5 -13.34 -1.87 -0.35
C PRO A 5 -14.39 -2.79 -1.04
N PRO A 6 -15.41 -3.36 -0.34
CA PRO A 6 -16.48 -4.11 -0.99
C PRO A 6 -17.34 -3.32 -1.97
N ASP A 7 -17.57 -2.02 -1.80
CA ASP A 7 -18.44 -1.24 -2.69
C ASP A 7 -17.78 -1.02 -4.05
N PHE A 8 -16.49 -0.70 -4.05
CA PHE A 8 -15.68 -0.68 -5.26
C PHE A 8 -15.68 -2.06 -5.93
N THR A 9 -15.39 -3.13 -5.17
CA THR A 9 -15.39 -4.50 -5.69
C THR A 9 -16.73 -4.90 -6.33
N LYS A 10 -17.85 -4.51 -5.72
CA LYS A 10 -19.20 -4.75 -6.23
C LYS A 10 -19.45 -3.98 -7.52
N CYS A 11 -19.05 -2.70 -7.59
CA CYS A 11 -19.17 -1.91 -8.81
C CYS A 11 -18.34 -2.51 -9.95
N CYS A 12 -17.11 -2.95 -9.67
CA CYS A 12 -16.22 -3.58 -10.65
C CYS A 12 -16.84 -4.85 -11.24
N LYS A 13 -17.38 -5.73 -10.39
CA LYS A 13 -18.05 -6.97 -10.82
C LYS A 13 -19.27 -6.70 -11.71
N ASN A 14 -20.04 -5.65 -11.43
CA ASN A 14 -21.24 -5.31 -12.20
C ASN A 14 -20.96 -4.55 -13.50
N SER A 15 -19.85 -3.82 -13.56
CA SER A 15 -19.54 -2.91 -14.67
C SER A 15 -18.63 -3.52 -15.74
N ALA A 16 -18.03 -4.68 -15.47
CA ALA A 16 -17.14 -5.40 -16.38
C ALA A 16 -16.11 -4.46 -17.05
N ILE A 17 -16.10 -4.38 -18.37
CA ILE A 17 -15.17 -3.55 -19.16
C ILE A 17 -15.34 -2.05 -18.90
N LEU A 18 -16.53 -1.59 -18.50
CA LEU A 18 -16.83 -0.18 -18.29
C LEU A 18 -16.56 0.30 -16.86
N MET A 19 -15.90 -0.53 -16.05
CA MET A 19 -15.60 -0.26 -14.64
C MET A 19 -14.93 1.11 -14.42
N VAL A 20 -13.93 1.48 -15.23
CA VAL A 20 -13.16 2.72 -14.99
C VAL A 20 -14.03 3.97 -15.07
N VAL A 21 -15.04 3.97 -15.94
CA VAL A 21 -15.96 5.10 -16.13
C VAL A 21 -17.10 5.04 -15.11
N LYS A 22 -17.68 3.84 -14.88
CA LYS A 22 -18.86 3.68 -14.03
C LYS A 22 -18.55 3.73 -12.54
N CYS A 23 -17.36 3.26 -12.14
CA CYS A 23 -16.96 3.13 -10.73
C CYS A 23 -16.02 4.24 -10.25
N TRP A 24 -16.02 5.41 -10.92
CA TRP A 24 -15.19 6.54 -10.49
C TRP A 24 -15.42 6.84 -9.01
N LYS A 25 -16.67 7.03 -8.59
CA LYS A 25 -16.99 7.53 -7.25
C LYS A 25 -16.44 6.61 -6.16
N GLU A 26 -16.65 5.31 -6.33
CA GLU A 26 -16.14 4.25 -5.46
C GLU A 26 -14.61 4.19 -5.52
N ASN A 27 -14.00 4.41 -6.68
CA ASN A 27 -12.55 4.50 -6.85
C ASN A 27 -11.95 5.73 -6.13
N SER A 28 -12.62 6.89 -6.15
CA SER A 28 -12.17 8.10 -5.44
C SER A 28 -12.17 7.87 -3.94
N ALA A 29 -13.28 7.37 -3.39
CA ALA A 29 -13.40 7.06 -1.97
C ALA A 29 -12.35 6.01 -1.53
N MET A 30 -12.13 4.99 -2.34
CA MET A 30 -11.09 3.98 -2.09
C MET A 30 -9.69 4.60 -2.09
N LYS A 31 -9.38 5.44 -3.08
CA LYS A 31 -8.10 6.14 -3.18
C LYS A 31 -7.86 7.05 -1.98
N GLU A 32 -8.88 7.78 -1.53
CA GLU A 32 -8.78 8.65 -0.35
C GLU A 32 -8.43 7.85 0.91
N CYS A 33 -9.09 6.69 1.11
CA CYS A 33 -8.79 5.78 2.21
C CYS A 33 -7.33 5.28 2.16
N LEU A 34 -6.89 4.77 1.02
CA LEU A 34 -5.51 4.30 0.84
C LEU A 34 -4.51 5.43 1.06
N THR A 35 -4.76 6.60 0.50
CA THR A 35 -3.88 7.76 0.59
C THR A 35 -3.75 8.25 2.04
N ALA A 36 -4.83 8.21 2.83
CA ALA A 36 -4.77 8.52 4.25
C ALA A 36 -3.84 7.57 5.02
N HIS A 37 -3.87 6.27 4.72
CA HIS A 37 -2.98 5.29 5.35
C HIS A 37 -1.53 5.40 4.87
N TYR A 38 -1.31 5.60 3.57
CA TYR A 38 0.05 5.75 3.02
C TYR A 38 0.74 7.04 3.48
N ASN A 39 -0.04 8.09 3.75
CA ASN A 39 0.48 9.36 4.23
C ASN A 39 0.59 9.42 5.77
N ASP A 40 0.35 8.32 6.49
CA ASP A 40 0.59 8.30 7.93
C ASP A 40 2.11 8.41 8.20
N PRO A 41 2.59 9.55 8.71
CA PRO A 41 4.02 9.78 8.92
C PRO A 41 4.59 8.84 9.98
N ALA A 42 3.76 8.31 10.89
CA ALA A 42 4.22 7.42 11.94
C ALA A 42 4.72 6.09 11.37
N PHE A 43 4.03 5.54 10.37
CA PHE A 43 4.45 4.33 9.68
C PHE A 43 5.74 4.60 8.90
N TYR A 44 5.76 5.63 8.05
CA TYR A 44 6.92 5.94 7.22
C TYR A 44 8.22 6.13 8.01
N GLU A 45 8.18 6.88 9.12
CA GLU A 45 9.37 7.12 9.94
C GLU A 45 9.87 5.84 10.61
N GLN A 46 8.98 4.93 11.03
CA GLN A 46 9.39 3.63 11.60
C GLN A 46 10.19 2.79 10.61
N TYR A 47 9.69 2.58 9.39
CA TYR A 47 10.40 1.80 8.37
C TYR A 47 11.68 2.49 7.89
N LYS A 48 11.68 3.82 7.83
CA LYS A 48 12.87 4.60 7.49
C LYS A 48 13.99 4.39 8.51
N MET A 49 13.67 4.38 9.80
CA MET A 49 14.66 4.12 10.85
C MET A 49 15.22 2.70 10.76
N GLU A 50 14.37 1.71 10.48
CA GLU A 50 14.81 0.33 10.25
C GLU A 50 15.77 0.24 9.04
N TYR A 51 15.41 0.84 7.91
CA TYR A 51 16.27 0.89 6.72
C TYR A 51 17.62 1.56 6.98
N LEU A 52 17.63 2.67 7.73
CA LEU A 52 18.87 3.37 8.08
C LEU A 52 19.76 2.51 8.99
N LYS A 53 19.17 1.80 9.94
CA LYS A 53 19.88 0.87 10.83
C LYS A 53 20.51 -0.29 10.04
N GLU A 54 19.76 -0.94 9.16
CA GLU A 54 20.29 -2.00 8.28
C GLU A 54 21.45 -1.49 7.41
N LYS A 55 21.32 -0.26 6.89
CA LYS A 55 22.37 0.38 6.08
C LYS A 55 23.63 0.64 6.90
N GLU A 56 23.49 1.08 8.15
CA GLU A 56 24.63 1.28 9.05
C GLU A 56 25.33 -0.05 9.38
N GLU A 57 24.57 -1.10 9.68
CA GLU A 57 25.09 -2.45 9.93
C GLU A 57 25.83 -3.02 8.72
N PHE A 58 25.31 -2.81 7.51
CA PHE A 58 26.00 -3.18 6.27
C PHE A 58 27.31 -2.41 6.09
N ARG A 59 27.34 -1.11 6.40
CA ARG A 59 28.59 -0.32 6.34
C ARG A 59 29.64 -0.80 7.35
N LYS A 60 29.23 -1.28 8.52
CA LYS A 60 30.14 -1.77 9.57
C LYS A 60 30.65 -3.19 9.29
N THR A 61 29.77 -4.08 8.83
CA THR A 61 30.06 -5.53 8.78
C THR A 61 30.24 -6.06 7.36
N GLY A 62 29.76 -5.35 6.34
CA GLY A 62 29.72 -5.82 4.96
C GLY A 62 28.70 -6.94 4.69
N ILE A 63 27.97 -7.39 5.70
CA ILE A 63 27.00 -8.48 5.61
C ILE A 63 25.62 -7.90 5.38
N SER A 64 24.96 -8.31 4.29
CA SER A 64 23.61 -7.87 3.96
C SER A 64 22.58 -8.60 4.83
N THR A 65 21.90 -7.86 5.71
CA THR A 65 20.73 -8.32 6.48
C THR A 65 19.48 -8.50 5.63
N LYS A 66 19.47 -8.00 4.38
CA LYS A 66 18.35 -8.16 3.46
C LYS A 66 18.10 -9.64 3.15
N LYS A 67 17.17 -10.26 3.87
CA LYS A 67 16.27 -11.23 3.24
C LYS A 67 15.46 -10.39 2.27
N ARG A 68 15.74 -10.51 0.96
CA ARG A 68 14.97 -9.83 -0.11
C ARG A 68 13.51 -9.87 0.30
N LEU A 69 12.98 -8.74 0.78
CA LEU A 69 11.62 -8.64 1.32
C LEU A 69 10.75 -9.40 0.33
N GLN A 70 10.16 -10.52 0.78
CA GLN A 70 9.14 -11.18 -0.02
C GLN A 70 8.18 -10.05 -0.36
N LYS A 71 8.07 -9.75 -1.66
CA LYS A 71 7.26 -8.65 -2.18
C LYS A 71 5.99 -8.61 -1.34
N LEU A 72 5.60 -7.43 -0.85
CA LEU A 72 4.31 -7.25 -0.15
C LEU A 72 3.31 -8.14 -0.87
N PRO A 73 2.64 -9.10 -0.20
CA PRO A 73 1.74 -9.99 -0.88
C PRO A 73 0.72 -9.11 -1.58
N THR A 74 0.86 -8.98 -2.90
CA THR A 74 -0.20 -8.45 -3.75
C THR A 74 -1.31 -9.45 -3.54
N SER A 75 -2.29 -9.06 -2.73
CA SER A 75 -3.54 -9.79 -2.56
C SER A 75 -4.06 -10.09 -3.96
N VAL A 76 -4.06 -11.37 -4.32
CA VAL A 76 -4.64 -11.88 -5.56
C VAL A 76 -6.15 -11.71 -5.51
#